data_AF-A0AAN1XW38-F1
#
_entry.id   AF-A0AAN1XW38-F1
#
_cell.length_a   1.000
_cell.length_b   1.000
_cell.length_c   1.000
_cell.angle_alpha   90.00
_cell.angle_beta   90.00
_cell.angle_gamma   90.00
#
_symmetry.space_group_name_H-M   'P 1'
#
loop_
_entity.id
_entity.type
_entity.pdbx_description
1 polymer ?
#
loop_
_entity_poly.entity_id
_entity_poly.type
_entity_poly.pdbx_seq_one_letter_code
_entity_poly.pdbx_strand_id
1 'polypeptide(L)'
;MLARAQFLWGLGAGTTTVATGGLDVWDPQTQQIRVLVAGDARGETPQVFADGTFGFAGKRWRGAPSTIGTPDGHFQLVTTIDVDAYLRGVVPLEASPSWPPASLQAQAIVARTFALARRTLSRPYDVRSDDADQHWGGVVAESPASTAAIDATRGRTLQFAGGPAAVFYSSCCGGHTADIAATWGSTPLPYLRGVGDPHCVPAPDYRWTREIALDRVLAAFGTRTGGTLASATPVDPDDSGRPHGVRLSGAQTVTVPVAEFRRALGAETVRSTWVRSLRVDASQAAPRLLIEGSGRGHGVGLCQWGARYFASAGASAAEILAFYFPGTAVSGG
;
A
#
# COMPACT_ATOMS: atom_id res chain seq x y z
N MET A 1 -45.28 10.44 -24.15
CA MET A 1 -45.40 11.48 -23.10
C MET A 1 -44.05 11.56 -22.40
N LEU A 2 -43.24 12.55 -22.79
CA LEU A 2 -42.83 13.72 -21.97
C LEU A 2 -41.70 13.33 -20.99
N ALA A 3 -40.51 13.94 -20.98
CA ALA A 3 -40.10 15.25 -21.47
C ALA A 3 -38.62 15.27 -21.90
N ARG A 4 -38.33 15.98 -23.00
CA ARG A 4 -37.01 16.46 -23.40
C ARG A 4 -36.71 17.71 -22.56
N ALA A 5 -35.52 17.78 -21.96
CA ALA A 5 -34.96 19.03 -21.46
C ALA A 5 -33.86 19.49 -22.43
N GLN A 6 -34.16 20.53 -23.20
CA GLN A 6 -33.18 21.37 -23.88
C GLN A 6 -32.59 22.33 -22.83
N PHE A 7 -31.27 22.50 -22.82
CA PHE A 7 -30.64 23.69 -22.27
C PHE A 7 -29.68 24.26 -23.31
N LEU A 8 -29.82 25.56 -23.55
CA LEU A 8 -29.10 26.37 -24.50
C LEU A 8 -28.56 27.60 -23.74
N TRP A 9 -27.31 27.96 -24.09
CA TRP A 9 -26.54 29.20 -23.83
C TRP A 9 -25.62 29.31 -22.61
N GLY A 10 -24.35 29.64 -22.92
CA GLY A 10 -23.39 30.27 -22.02
C GLY A 10 -21.92 30.00 -22.37
N LEU A 11 -21.39 30.65 -23.42
CA LEU A 11 -19.93 30.67 -23.68
C LEU A 11 -19.24 31.51 -22.59
N GLY A 12 -18.44 30.86 -21.75
CA GLY A 12 -17.51 31.46 -20.79
C GLY A 12 -16.37 30.48 -20.52
N ALA A 13 -15.14 30.94 -20.64
CA ALA A 13 -13.93 30.13 -20.71
C ALA A 13 -13.73 29.19 -19.51
N GLY A 14 -13.30 27.95 -19.81
CA GLY A 14 -12.48 27.15 -18.90
C GLY A 14 -13.21 26.24 -17.90
N THR A 15 -14.15 25.40 -18.36
CA THR A 15 -14.53 24.19 -17.61
C THR A 15 -14.49 22.98 -18.54
N THR A 16 -13.39 22.23 -18.51
CA THR A 16 -13.40 20.88 -19.07
C THR A 16 -14.15 20.01 -18.07
N THR A 17 -15.41 19.71 -18.37
CA THR A 17 -16.18 18.71 -17.64
C THR A 17 -15.46 17.38 -17.81
N VAL A 18 -14.93 16.80 -16.73
CA VAL A 18 -14.52 15.39 -16.76
C VAL A 18 -15.80 14.60 -16.98
N ALA A 19 -15.99 14.09 -18.19
CA ALA A 19 -17.01 13.09 -18.43
C ALA A 19 -16.71 11.91 -17.49
N THR A 20 -17.49 11.74 -16.44
CA THR A 20 -17.54 10.54 -15.60
C THR A 20 -18.14 9.35 -16.37
N GLY A 21 -18.05 9.36 -17.70
CA GLY A 21 -18.72 8.43 -18.60
C GLY A 21 -18.25 7.00 -18.35
N GLY A 22 -19.05 6.25 -17.60
CA GLY A 22 -19.19 4.81 -17.74
C GLY A 22 -18.16 3.92 -17.05
N LEU A 23 -17.47 4.36 -15.99
CA LEU A 23 -16.75 3.42 -15.12
C LEU A 23 -17.64 3.06 -13.92
N ASP A 24 -18.28 1.90 -14.00
CA ASP A 24 -18.98 1.29 -12.87
C ASP A 24 -18.00 0.99 -11.71
N VAL A 25 -18.50 1.06 -10.47
CA VAL A 25 -17.73 0.80 -9.23
C VAL A 25 -17.05 -0.58 -9.29
N TRP A 26 -17.65 -1.53 -10.00
CA TRP A 26 -17.04 -2.78 -10.43
C TRP A 26 -17.72 -3.23 -11.73
N ASP A 27 -17.05 -3.02 -12.86
CA ASP A 27 -17.37 -3.72 -14.10
C ASP A 27 -16.20 -4.65 -14.44
N PRO A 28 -16.42 -5.98 -14.47
CA PRO A 28 -15.38 -6.95 -14.78
C PRO A 28 -14.85 -6.81 -16.22
N GLN A 29 -15.58 -6.15 -17.12
CA GLN A 29 -15.17 -5.89 -18.50
C GLN A 29 -14.23 -4.68 -18.63
N THR A 30 -14.25 -3.75 -17.67
CA THR A 30 -13.34 -2.60 -17.68
C THR A 30 -12.11 -2.89 -16.83
N GLN A 31 -10.93 -2.78 -17.44
CA GLN A 31 -9.63 -2.87 -16.76
C GLN A 31 -9.02 -1.48 -16.48
N GLN A 32 -9.80 -0.40 -16.60
CA GLN A 32 -9.32 0.98 -16.41
C GLN A 32 -9.37 1.42 -14.94
N ILE A 33 -8.38 2.17 -14.49
CA ILE A 33 -8.38 2.83 -13.17
C ILE A 33 -8.04 4.31 -13.34
N ARG A 34 -8.41 5.11 -12.34
CA ARG A 34 -8.05 6.52 -12.22
C ARG A 34 -6.99 6.67 -11.14
N VAL A 35 -5.82 7.21 -11.51
CA VAL A 35 -4.69 7.40 -10.60
C VAL A 35 -4.51 8.88 -10.31
N LEU A 36 -4.53 9.28 -9.04
CA LEU A 36 -4.14 10.61 -8.61
C LEU A 36 -2.61 10.75 -8.73
N VAL A 37 -2.15 11.62 -9.63
CA VAL A 37 -0.74 11.90 -9.87
C VAL A 37 -0.26 13.08 -9.03
N ALA A 38 -1.11 14.10 -8.85
CA ALA A 38 -0.84 15.24 -7.98
C ALA A 38 -2.14 15.72 -7.31
N GLY A 39 -2.11 15.91 -6.00
CA GLY A 39 -3.28 16.31 -5.21
C GLY A 39 -3.53 17.83 -5.15
N ASP A 40 -2.49 18.63 -5.38
CA ASP A 40 -2.53 20.07 -5.16
C ASP A 40 -1.51 20.82 -6.04
N ALA A 41 -1.65 20.73 -7.35
CA ALA A 41 -0.73 21.32 -8.32
C ALA A 41 -1.13 22.74 -8.73
N ARG A 42 -0.14 23.53 -9.18
CA ARG A 42 -0.32 24.88 -9.74
C ARG A 42 0.59 25.09 -10.94
N GLY A 43 0.09 25.83 -11.95
CA GLY A 43 0.89 26.39 -13.05
C GLY A 43 1.36 25.41 -14.14
N GLU A 44 1.96 24.28 -13.78
CA GLU A 44 2.43 23.28 -14.75
C GLU A 44 1.24 22.51 -15.33
N THR A 45 1.11 22.44 -16.65
CA THR A 45 0.10 21.60 -17.31
C THR A 45 0.76 20.31 -17.81
N PRO A 46 0.05 19.16 -17.77
CA PRO A 46 0.62 17.90 -18.26
C PRO A 46 0.87 17.97 -19.78
N GLN A 47 2.09 17.65 -20.20
CA GLN A 47 2.46 17.58 -21.61
C GLN A 47 2.12 16.21 -22.18
N VAL A 48 1.08 16.11 -23.01
CA VAL A 48 0.66 14.83 -23.62
C VAL A 48 1.53 14.50 -24.84
N PHE A 49 1.95 13.24 -24.96
CA PHE A 49 2.74 12.71 -26.06
C PHE A 49 1.93 11.71 -26.89
N ALA A 50 2.29 11.54 -28.16
CA ALA A 50 1.58 10.67 -29.11
C ALA A 50 1.67 9.17 -28.79
N ASP A 51 2.60 8.76 -27.92
CA ASP A 51 2.81 7.37 -27.50
C ASP A 51 1.93 6.94 -26.32
N GLY A 52 0.90 7.73 -25.99
CA GLY A 52 -0.01 7.46 -24.87
C GLY A 52 0.61 7.73 -23.50
N THR A 53 1.66 8.56 -23.44
CA THR A 53 2.28 9.04 -22.19
C THR A 53 2.07 10.54 -22.01
N PHE A 54 2.35 11.04 -20.81
CA PHE A 54 2.40 12.48 -20.54
C PHE A 54 3.53 12.82 -19.56
N GLY A 55 4.05 14.05 -19.68
CA GLY A 55 5.05 14.63 -18.80
C GLY A 55 4.40 15.48 -17.71
N PHE A 56 4.83 15.32 -16.47
CA PHE A 56 4.43 16.19 -15.35
C PHE A 56 5.44 16.10 -14.21
N ALA A 57 5.83 17.24 -13.65
CA ALA A 57 6.80 17.37 -12.56
C ALA A 57 8.13 16.63 -12.84
N GLY A 58 8.64 16.76 -14.06
CA GLY A 58 9.88 16.12 -14.51
C GLY A 58 9.82 14.60 -14.67
N LYS A 59 8.64 13.98 -14.56
CA LYS A 59 8.43 12.54 -14.74
C LYS A 59 7.54 12.25 -15.95
N ARG A 60 7.72 11.08 -16.56
CA ARG A 60 6.89 10.57 -17.66
C ARG A 60 5.95 9.48 -17.14
N TRP A 61 4.67 9.63 -17.43
CA TRP A 61 3.57 8.82 -16.93
C TRP A 61 2.79 8.20 -18.10
N ARG A 62 2.14 7.05 -17.89
CA ARG A 62 1.23 6.46 -18.89
C ARG A 62 -0.21 6.90 -18.63
N GLY A 63 -1.04 6.91 -19.67
CA GLY A 63 -2.48 7.12 -19.57
C GLY A 63 -2.94 8.49 -20.06
N ALA A 64 -4.23 8.75 -19.91
CA ALA A 64 -4.88 9.99 -20.34
C ALA A 64 -5.01 10.95 -19.15
N PRO A 65 -4.21 12.03 -19.05
CA PRO A 65 -4.30 12.97 -17.94
C PRO A 65 -5.56 13.85 -18.04
N SER A 66 -6.10 14.20 -16.88
CA SER A 66 -7.22 15.11 -16.68
C SER A 66 -6.96 15.98 -15.45
N THR A 67 -7.37 17.24 -15.50
CA THR A 67 -7.22 18.17 -14.38
C THR A 67 -8.57 18.50 -13.77
N ILE A 68 -8.60 18.61 -12.45
CA ILE A 68 -9.80 18.98 -11.68
C ILE A 68 -9.45 20.22 -10.88
N GLY A 69 -9.92 21.38 -11.34
CA GLY A 69 -9.61 22.66 -10.73
C GLY A 69 -10.25 22.85 -9.35
N THR A 70 -9.60 23.63 -8.50
CA THR A 70 -10.13 24.18 -7.25
C THR A 70 -10.39 25.68 -7.40
N PRO A 71 -11.27 26.29 -6.56
CA PRO A 71 -11.55 27.72 -6.63
C PRO A 71 -10.31 28.62 -6.49
N ASP A 72 -9.27 28.15 -5.80
CA ASP A 72 -8.03 28.90 -5.54
C ASP A 72 -6.99 28.79 -6.67
N GLY A 73 -7.37 28.24 -7.82
CA GLY A 73 -6.50 28.09 -8.98
C GLY A 73 -5.50 26.93 -8.89
N HIS A 74 -5.68 26.02 -7.92
CA HIS A 74 -4.97 24.74 -7.91
C HIS A 74 -5.74 23.70 -8.72
N PHE A 75 -5.15 22.54 -8.92
CA PHE A 75 -5.85 21.40 -9.48
C PHE A 75 -5.31 20.06 -8.96
N GLN A 76 -6.18 19.07 -8.99
CA GLN A 76 -5.78 17.66 -8.95
C GLN A 76 -5.46 17.19 -10.36
N LEU A 77 -4.36 16.47 -10.51
CA LEU A 77 -4.02 15.76 -11.75
C LEU A 77 -4.38 14.29 -11.59
N VAL A 78 -5.35 13.82 -12.37
CA VAL A 78 -5.80 12.43 -12.39
C VAL A 78 -5.57 11.85 -13.77
N THR A 79 -5.04 10.64 -13.88
CA THR A 79 -4.89 9.94 -15.16
C THR A 79 -5.75 8.69 -15.21
N THR A 80 -6.44 8.48 -16.33
CA THR A 80 -7.15 7.23 -16.61
C THR A 80 -6.23 6.31 -17.40
N ILE A 81 -6.07 5.07 -16.94
CA ILE A 81 -5.10 4.12 -17.47
C ILE A 81 -5.60 2.67 -17.34
N ASP A 82 -5.21 1.81 -18.29
CA ASP A 82 -5.33 0.36 -18.15
C ASP A 82 -4.52 -0.15 -16.95
N VAL A 83 -5.10 -1.00 -16.11
CA VAL A 83 -4.47 -1.46 -14.88
C VAL A 83 -3.15 -2.17 -15.17
N ASP A 84 -3.02 -2.95 -16.25
CA ASP A 84 -1.75 -3.62 -16.57
C ASP A 84 -0.68 -2.64 -17.01
N ALA A 85 -1.05 -1.56 -17.70
CA ALA A 85 -0.12 -0.48 -18.01
C ALA A 85 0.32 0.28 -16.74
N TYR A 86 -0.58 0.46 -15.77
CA TYR A 86 -0.25 1.01 -14.45
C TYR A 86 0.73 0.10 -13.70
N LEU A 87 0.50 -1.22 -13.69
CA LEU A 87 1.35 -2.18 -12.99
C LEU A 87 2.79 -2.20 -13.47
N ARG A 88 3.07 -1.81 -14.72
CA ARG A 88 4.45 -1.70 -15.23
C ARG A 88 5.29 -0.71 -14.43
N GLY A 89 4.66 0.33 -13.88
CA GLY A 89 5.32 1.30 -13.00
C GLY A 89 5.23 0.97 -11.50
N VAL A 90 4.47 -0.06 -11.10
CA VAL A 90 4.29 -0.47 -9.70
C VAL A 90 5.12 -1.70 -9.36
N VAL A 91 4.96 -2.79 -10.11
CA VAL A 91 5.58 -4.10 -9.80
C VAL A 91 7.10 -4.01 -9.63
N PRO A 92 7.87 -3.28 -10.47
CA PRO A 92 9.32 -3.16 -10.30
C PRO A 92 9.77 -2.45 -9.01
N LEU A 93 8.90 -1.63 -8.42
CA LEU A 93 9.18 -0.86 -7.21
C LEU A 93 8.76 -1.61 -5.94
N GLU A 94 7.85 -2.58 -6.10
CA GLU A 94 7.36 -3.44 -5.01
C GLU A 94 8.14 -4.76 -4.91
N ALA A 95 8.55 -5.31 -6.07
CA ALA A 95 9.33 -6.54 -6.16
C ALA A 95 10.48 -6.34 -7.14
N SER A 96 11.70 -6.70 -6.72
CA SER A 96 12.88 -6.52 -7.58
C SER A 96 12.71 -7.30 -8.89
N PRO A 97 13.00 -6.68 -10.06
CA PRO A 97 12.93 -7.37 -11.35
C PRO A 97 13.82 -8.63 -11.47
N SER A 98 14.80 -8.80 -10.58
CA SER A 98 15.68 -9.97 -10.53
C SER A 98 15.09 -11.17 -9.76
N TRP A 99 13.92 -10.99 -9.12
CA TRP A 99 13.27 -12.06 -8.37
C TRP A 99 12.63 -13.10 -9.28
N PRO A 100 12.38 -14.33 -8.78
CA PRO A 100 11.82 -15.41 -9.59
C PRO A 100 10.51 -15.01 -10.28
N PRO A 101 10.26 -15.42 -11.54
CA PRO A 101 9.06 -15.04 -12.28
C PRO A 101 7.75 -15.31 -11.54
N ALA A 102 7.62 -16.44 -10.84
CA ALA A 102 6.41 -16.78 -10.09
C ALA A 102 6.10 -15.76 -8.97
N SER A 103 7.13 -15.20 -8.31
CA SER A 103 6.94 -14.15 -7.31
C SER A 103 6.50 -12.82 -7.93
N LEU A 104 7.04 -12.47 -9.10
CA LEU A 104 6.62 -11.27 -9.85
C LEU A 104 5.18 -11.43 -10.37
N GLN A 105 4.80 -12.62 -10.82
CA GLN A 105 3.44 -12.94 -11.24
C GLN A 105 2.45 -12.85 -10.07
N ALA A 106 2.80 -13.39 -8.89
CA ALA A 106 1.99 -13.25 -7.69
C ALA A 106 1.83 -11.76 -7.29
N GLN A 107 2.93 -10.99 -7.29
CA GLN A 107 2.89 -9.55 -7.03
C GLN A 107 2.00 -8.81 -8.04
N ALA A 108 2.08 -9.13 -9.33
CA ALA A 108 1.25 -8.53 -10.36
C ALA A 108 -0.25 -8.79 -10.13
N ILE A 109 -0.63 -10.03 -9.82
CA ILE A 109 -2.03 -10.39 -9.52
C ILE A 109 -2.54 -9.65 -8.28
N VAL A 110 -1.75 -9.59 -7.21
CA VAL A 110 -2.15 -8.88 -5.97
C VAL A 110 -2.26 -7.38 -6.23
N ALA A 111 -1.28 -6.77 -6.91
CA ALA A 111 -1.30 -5.35 -7.21
C ALA A 111 -2.47 -4.96 -8.13
N ARG A 112 -2.79 -5.80 -9.13
CA ARG A 112 -3.97 -5.63 -9.99
C ARG A 112 -5.25 -5.62 -9.16
N THR A 113 -5.39 -6.64 -8.32
CA THR A 113 -6.57 -6.83 -7.47
C THR A 113 -6.76 -5.64 -6.53
N PHE A 114 -5.67 -5.15 -5.91
CA PHE A 114 -5.69 -3.97 -5.04
C PHE A 114 -6.22 -2.73 -5.76
N ALA A 115 -5.68 -2.42 -6.95
CA ALA A 115 -6.07 -1.23 -7.70
C ALA A 115 -7.54 -1.28 -8.14
N LEU A 116 -8.00 -2.45 -8.59
CA LEU A 116 -9.38 -2.67 -9.00
C LEU A 116 -10.36 -2.64 -7.83
N ALA A 117 -9.99 -3.22 -6.68
CA ALA A 117 -10.82 -3.23 -5.47
C ALA A 117 -11.01 -1.82 -4.84
N ARG A 118 -10.19 -0.84 -5.23
CA ARG A 118 -10.25 0.54 -4.75
C ARG A 118 -11.06 1.49 -5.62
N ARG A 119 -11.64 1.00 -6.72
CA ARG A 119 -12.53 1.80 -7.56
C ARG A 119 -13.68 2.37 -6.74
N THR A 120 -13.98 3.64 -6.95
CA THR A 120 -15.02 4.33 -6.18
C THR A 120 -15.60 5.54 -6.90
N LEU A 121 -16.91 5.76 -6.77
CA LEU A 121 -17.56 6.98 -7.25
C LEU A 121 -17.50 8.14 -6.23
N SER A 122 -17.04 7.89 -5.00
CA SER A 122 -17.02 8.90 -3.93
C SER A 122 -15.95 9.97 -4.08
N ARG A 123 -15.01 9.79 -5.01
CA ARG A 123 -13.90 10.70 -5.28
C ARG A 123 -13.44 10.57 -6.74
N PRO A 124 -12.66 11.51 -7.27
CA PRO A 124 -12.32 11.51 -8.69
C PRO A 124 -11.23 10.51 -9.11
N TYR A 125 -10.63 9.79 -8.15
CA TYR A 125 -9.56 8.82 -8.40
C TYR A 125 -9.77 7.54 -7.58
N ASP A 126 -9.24 6.42 -8.06
CA ASP A 126 -9.32 5.12 -7.41
C ASP A 126 -8.12 4.90 -6.49
N VAL A 127 -6.91 5.15 -7.02
CA VAL A 127 -5.64 5.01 -6.30
C VAL A 127 -4.76 6.27 -6.38
N ARG A 128 -3.81 6.42 -5.47
CA ARG A 128 -2.75 7.44 -5.49
C ARG A 128 -1.45 6.88 -6.07
N SER A 129 -0.63 7.74 -6.65
CA SER A 129 0.69 7.39 -7.18
C SER A 129 1.79 7.26 -6.12
N ASP A 130 1.51 7.66 -4.88
CA ASP A 130 2.45 7.67 -3.75
C ASP A 130 2.30 6.43 -2.84
N ASP A 131 3.12 6.39 -1.79
CA ASP A 131 3.20 5.28 -0.84
C ASP A 131 1.93 5.11 0.02
N ALA A 132 0.91 5.98 -0.12
CA ALA A 132 -0.36 5.78 0.55
C ALA A 132 -1.13 4.58 -0.02
N ASP A 133 -0.92 4.28 -1.31
CA ASP A 133 -1.62 3.22 -2.04
C ASP A 133 -0.63 2.21 -2.61
N GLN A 134 -0.01 2.52 -3.75
CA GLN A 134 1.08 1.74 -4.34
C GLN A 134 2.04 2.70 -5.01
N HIS A 135 3.34 2.53 -4.77
CA HIS A 135 4.33 3.42 -5.34
C HIS A 135 4.36 3.27 -6.86
N TRP A 136 3.94 4.32 -7.59
CA TRP A 136 3.93 4.32 -9.05
C TRP A 136 5.05 5.21 -9.59
N GLY A 137 6.07 4.59 -10.17
CA GLY A 137 7.27 5.31 -10.66
C GLY A 137 7.18 5.81 -12.10
N GLY A 138 6.02 5.67 -12.74
CA GLY A 138 5.83 6.03 -14.15
C GLY A 138 6.69 5.17 -15.10
N VAL A 139 6.96 5.70 -16.29
CA VAL A 139 7.59 4.96 -17.39
C VAL A 139 9.03 4.55 -17.09
N VAL A 140 9.74 5.35 -16.30
CA VAL A 140 11.16 5.09 -15.98
C VAL A 140 11.36 3.89 -15.06
N ALA A 141 10.32 3.46 -14.33
CA ALA A 141 10.38 2.32 -13.44
C ALA A 141 10.18 0.98 -14.15
N GLU A 142 9.69 0.99 -15.39
CA GLU A 142 9.33 -0.24 -16.12
C GLU A 142 10.54 -1.16 -16.33
N SER A 143 10.31 -2.47 -16.21
CA SER A 143 11.36 -3.47 -16.43
C SER A 143 10.84 -4.61 -17.32
N PRO A 144 11.66 -5.14 -18.26
CA PRO A 144 11.23 -6.26 -19.11
C PRO A 144 10.77 -7.49 -18.32
N ALA A 145 11.45 -7.82 -17.21
CA ALA A 145 11.11 -8.98 -16.38
C ALA A 145 9.74 -8.82 -15.69
N SER A 146 9.48 -7.64 -15.11
CA SER A 146 8.17 -7.34 -14.50
C SER A 146 7.08 -7.26 -15.56
N THR A 147 7.34 -6.66 -16.73
CA THR A 147 6.40 -6.61 -17.85
C THR A 147 6.02 -8.02 -18.32
N ALA A 148 6.98 -8.93 -18.48
CA ALA A 148 6.70 -10.31 -18.84
C ALA A 148 5.81 -11.03 -17.80
N ALA A 149 6.02 -10.77 -16.50
CA ALA A 149 5.19 -11.33 -15.44
C ALA A 149 3.76 -10.74 -15.44
N ILE A 150 3.62 -9.45 -15.71
CA ILE A 150 2.32 -8.77 -15.86
C ILE A 150 1.57 -9.35 -17.05
N ASP A 151 2.21 -9.46 -18.22
CA ASP A 151 1.60 -10.00 -19.43
C ASP A 151 1.22 -11.49 -19.27
N ALA A 152 2.05 -12.29 -18.61
CA ALA A 152 1.74 -13.69 -18.28
C ALA A 152 0.55 -13.87 -17.31
N THR A 153 0.15 -12.79 -16.63
CA THR A 153 -0.97 -12.77 -15.69
C THR A 153 -2.04 -11.76 -16.08
N ARG A 154 -2.09 -11.34 -17.35
CA ARG A 154 -3.02 -10.34 -17.87
C ARG A 154 -4.45 -10.63 -17.42
N GLY A 155 -5.11 -9.62 -16.85
CA GLY A 155 -6.49 -9.71 -16.36
C GLY A 155 -6.73 -10.62 -15.13
N ARG A 156 -5.72 -11.36 -14.64
CA ARG A 156 -5.88 -12.24 -13.48
C ARG A 156 -5.94 -11.45 -12.18
N THR A 157 -6.95 -11.71 -11.38
CA THR A 157 -7.19 -11.08 -10.07
C THR A 157 -7.51 -12.16 -9.03
N LEU A 158 -7.33 -11.83 -7.75
CA LEU A 158 -7.86 -12.64 -6.66
C LEU A 158 -9.32 -12.26 -6.40
N GLN A 159 -10.18 -13.26 -6.38
CA GLN A 159 -11.60 -13.12 -6.12
C GLN A 159 -12.00 -13.72 -4.79
N PHE A 160 -12.98 -13.11 -4.15
CA PHE A 160 -13.67 -13.62 -2.98
C PHE A 160 -15.14 -13.18 -3.02
N ALA A 161 -16.07 -14.10 -2.74
CA ALA A 161 -17.51 -13.83 -2.70
C ALA A 161 -18.08 -13.10 -3.93
N GLY A 162 -17.57 -13.39 -5.13
CA GLY A 162 -18.08 -12.86 -6.41
C GLY A 162 -17.49 -11.53 -6.88
N GLY A 163 -16.48 -10.99 -6.19
CA GLY A 163 -15.75 -9.79 -6.61
C GLY A 163 -14.27 -9.82 -6.17
N PRO A 164 -13.49 -8.78 -6.54
CA PRO A 164 -12.09 -8.68 -6.15
C PRO A 164 -11.92 -8.79 -4.64
N ALA A 165 -11.03 -9.68 -4.21
CA ALA A 165 -10.68 -9.79 -2.82
C ALA A 165 -10.00 -8.49 -2.35
N ALA A 166 -10.31 -8.03 -1.14
CA ALA A 166 -9.46 -7.06 -0.47
C ALA A 166 -8.09 -7.70 -0.22
N VAL A 167 -7.03 -7.17 -0.82
CA VAL A 167 -5.68 -7.74 -0.71
C VAL A 167 -4.70 -6.69 -0.23
N PHE A 168 -3.65 -7.12 0.45
CA PHE A 168 -2.58 -6.26 0.95
C PHE A 168 -1.26 -7.02 0.82
N TYR A 169 -0.16 -6.29 0.82
CA TYR A 169 1.17 -6.89 0.80
C TYR A 169 2.16 -6.01 1.55
N SER A 170 3.22 -6.62 2.08
CA SER A 170 4.30 -5.90 2.73
C SER A 170 5.63 -6.63 2.54
N SER A 171 6.73 -5.92 2.77
CA SER A 171 8.08 -6.42 2.49
C SER A 171 8.38 -7.76 3.18
N CYS A 172 8.25 -7.80 4.51
CA CYS A 172 8.65 -8.96 5.30
C CYS A 172 7.66 -9.14 6.45
N CYS A 173 7.06 -10.31 6.60
CA CYS A 173 6.11 -10.58 7.68
C CYS A 173 6.82 -10.88 9.00
N GLY A 174 8.07 -11.37 8.99
CA GLY A 174 8.78 -11.74 10.23
C GLY A 174 8.42 -13.11 10.78
N GLY A 175 7.83 -13.98 9.95
CA GLY A 175 7.52 -15.39 10.24
C GLY A 175 6.04 -15.73 10.37
N HIS A 176 5.17 -14.72 10.38
CA HIS A 176 3.73 -14.86 10.40
C HIS A 176 3.08 -13.59 9.84
N THR A 177 2.10 -13.72 8.95
CA THR A 177 1.35 -12.57 8.44
C THR A 177 0.34 -12.09 9.50
N ALA A 178 -0.07 -10.83 9.41
CA ALA A 178 -0.95 -10.23 10.41
C ALA A 178 -2.42 -10.46 10.09
N ASP A 179 -3.26 -10.49 11.13
CA ASP A 179 -4.71 -10.40 10.97
C ASP A 179 -5.12 -8.95 10.62
N ILE A 180 -6.02 -8.80 9.64
CA ILE A 180 -6.46 -7.47 9.17
C ILE A 180 -7.28 -6.69 10.22
N ALA A 181 -8.13 -7.37 10.99
CA ALA A 181 -8.95 -6.76 12.03
C ALA A 181 -8.08 -6.35 13.23
N ALA A 182 -7.12 -7.19 13.62
CA ALA A 182 -6.14 -6.85 14.65
C ALA A 182 -5.25 -5.66 14.25
N THR A 183 -4.90 -5.56 12.97
CA THR A 183 -4.01 -4.50 12.47
C THR A 183 -4.71 -3.16 12.29
N TRP A 184 -5.97 -3.15 11.82
CA TRP A 184 -6.67 -1.93 11.41
C TRP A 184 -8.06 -1.72 12.01
N GLY A 185 -8.51 -2.58 12.94
CA GLY A 185 -9.86 -2.50 13.51
C GLY A 185 -10.97 -2.69 12.47
N SER A 186 -10.66 -3.38 11.38
CA SER A 186 -11.57 -3.64 10.26
C SER A 186 -12.48 -4.84 10.54
N THR A 187 -13.52 -5.02 9.72
CA THR A 187 -14.30 -6.26 9.70
C THR A 187 -13.37 -7.44 9.40
N PRO A 188 -13.41 -8.53 10.20
CA PRO A 188 -12.62 -9.72 9.92
C PRO A 188 -12.90 -10.28 8.53
N LEU A 189 -11.83 -10.62 7.81
CA LEU A 189 -11.89 -11.33 6.53
C LEU A 189 -11.28 -12.72 6.71
N PRO A 190 -11.99 -13.80 6.32
CA PRO A 190 -11.57 -15.17 6.64
C PRO A 190 -10.23 -15.56 6.00
N TYR A 191 -9.86 -14.91 4.90
CA TYR A 191 -8.62 -15.14 4.18
C TYR A 191 -7.49 -14.16 4.56
N LEU A 192 -7.71 -13.28 5.55
CA LEU A 192 -6.72 -12.33 6.10
C LEU A 192 -6.64 -12.42 7.63
N ARG A 193 -6.56 -13.66 8.15
CA ARG A 193 -6.44 -13.97 9.59
C ARG A 193 -5.00 -14.13 10.07
N GLY A 194 -4.03 -14.01 9.17
CA GLY A 194 -2.64 -14.36 9.43
C GLY A 194 -2.35 -15.84 9.18
N VAL A 195 -1.21 -16.12 8.57
CA VAL A 195 -0.68 -17.47 8.33
C VAL A 195 0.79 -17.51 8.76
N GLY A 196 1.20 -18.63 9.37
CA GLY A 196 2.61 -18.89 9.67
C GLY A 196 3.41 -19.01 8.38
N ASP A 197 4.49 -18.24 8.26
CA ASP A 197 5.27 -18.08 7.04
C ASP A 197 6.72 -18.54 7.24
N PRO A 198 7.02 -19.83 7.01
CA PRO A 198 8.39 -20.35 7.11
C PRO A 198 9.28 -19.85 5.97
N HIS A 199 8.71 -19.38 4.86
CA HIS A 199 9.45 -18.93 3.68
C HIS A 199 10.09 -17.56 3.91
N CYS A 200 9.57 -16.76 4.84
CA CYS A 200 10.10 -15.44 5.17
C CYS A 200 11.39 -15.46 6.01
N VAL A 201 11.78 -16.60 6.61
CA VAL A 201 12.95 -16.70 7.51
C VAL A 201 14.24 -16.11 6.91
N PRO A 202 14.57 -16.29 5.62
CA PRO A 202 15.80 -15.75 5.04
C PRO A 202 15.70 -14.26 4.65
N ALA A 203 14.61 -13.57 4.99
CA ALA A 203 14.44 -12.15 4.67
C ALA A 203 15.42 -11.27 5.49
N PRO A 204 16.01 -10.21 4.88
CA PRO A 204 16.96 -9.34 5.58
C PRO A 204 16.38 -8.68 6.84
N ASP A 205 15.08 -8.34 6.81
CA ASP A 205 14.36 -7.72 7.91
C ASP A 205 13.57 -8.71 8.77
N TYR A 206 13.88 -10.01 8.69
CA TYR A 206 13.16 -11.03 9.47
C TYR A 206 13.15 -10.72 10.98
N ARG A 207 14.31 -10.34 11.52
CA ARG A 207 14.48 -9.73 12.86
C ARG A 207 15.31 -8.46 12.72
N TRP A 208 15.04 -7.48 13.57
CA TRP A 208 15.81 -6.24 13.61
C TRP A 208 15.85 -5.64 15.01
N THR A 209 16.92 -4.88 15.26
CA THR A 209 17.09 -4.06 16.45
C THR A 209 17.35 -2.61 16.01
N ARG A 210 16.72 -1.66 16.70
CA ARG A 210 16.87 -0.22 16.45
C ARG A 210 16.99 0.52 17.77
N GLU A 211 17.72 1.62 17.71
CA GLU A 211 17.83 2.56 18.83
C GLU A 211 17.33 3.92 18.36
N ILE A 212 16.56 4.58 19.21
CA ILE A 212 16.08 5.94 19.00
C ILE A 212 16.38 6.77 20.24
N ALA A 213 16.81 8.01 20.03
CA ALA A 213 17.04 8.93 21.13
C ALA A 213 15.71 9.20 21.88
N LEU A 214 15.77 9.24 23.21
CA LEU A 214 14.58 9.33 24.06
C LEU A 214 13.82 10.65 23.85
N ASP A 215 14.53 11.72 23.52
CA ASP A 215 13.97 13.03 23.16
C ASP A 215 13.02 12.94 21.95
N ARG A 216 13.33 12.13 20.93
CA ARG A 216 12.46 11.91 19.77
C ARG A 216 11.20 11.14 20.15
N VAL A 217 11.29 10.22 21.12
CA VAL A 217 10.11 9.53 21.66
C VAL A 217 9.24 10.51 22.47
N LEU A 218 9.87 11.36 23.28
CA LEU A 218 9.17 12.40 24.06
C LEU A 218 8.59 13.52 23.18
N ALA A 219 9.21 13.84 22.05
CA ALA A 219 8.63 14.74 21.07
C ALA A 219 7.31 14.19 20.50
N ALA A 220 7.22 12.88 20.31
CA ALA A 220 6.01 12.22 19.82
C ALA A 220 4.94 11.97 20.90
N PHE A 221 5.35 11.62 22.12
CA PHE A 221 4.44 11.10 23.16
C PHE A 221 4.54 11.78 24.51
N GLY A 222 5.46 12.73 24.70
CA GLY A 222 5.78 13.33 26.00
C GLY A 222 4.58 14.03 26.64
N THR A 223 3.73 14.70 25.86
CA THR A 223 2.49 15.31 26.38
C THR A 223 1.55 14.27 27.00
N ARG A 224 1.55 13.03 26.50
CA ARG A 224 0.69 11.93 26.96
C ARG A 224 1.29 11.11 28.10
N THR A 225 2.62 11.18 28.28
CA THR A 225 3.33 10.48 29.36
C THR A 225 3.70 11.41 30.52
N GLY A 226 3.26 12.68 30.48
CA GLY A 226 3.60 13.69 31.50
C GLY A 226 5.05 14.16 31.44
N GLY A 227 5.66 14.17 30.25
CA GLY A 227 6.98 14.73 29.97
C GLY A 227 8.16 13.78 30.20
N THR A 228 7.93 12.60 30.74
CA THR A 228 8.98 11.60 31.02
C THR A 228 8.64 10.25 30.41
N LEU A 229 9.64 9.36 30.29
CA LEU A 229 9.43 7.96 29.91
C LEU A 229 10.39 7.08 30.72
N ALA A 230 9.84 6.32 31.66
CA ALA A 230 10.56 5.38 32.51
C ALA A 230 10.61 3.98 31.88
N SER A 231 9.52 3.54 31.26
CA SER A 231 9.47 2.24 30.57
C SER A 231 8.54 2.27 29.37
N ALA A 232 8.81 1.37 28.43
CA ALA A 232 7.94 1.09 27.29
C ALA A 232 7.82 -0.44 27.15
N THR A 233 6.61 -0.95 26.93
CA THR A 233 6.37 -2.39 26.78
C THR A 233 5.33 -2.64 25.68
N PRO A 234 5.53 -3.64 24.80
CA PRO A 234 4.47 -4.10 23.91
C PRO A 234 3.29 -4.63 24.73
N VAL A 235 2.06 -4.35 24.30
CA VAL A 235 0.82 -4.83 24.92
C VAL A 235 0.32 -6.04 24.15
N ASP A 236 -0.11 -7.05 24.90
CA ASP A 236 -0.71 -8.34 24.54
C ASP A 236 -0.76 -8.68 23.03
N PRO A 237 -0.10 -9.77 22.63
CA PRO A 237 -0.09 -10.16 21.23
C PRO A 237 -1.45 -10.71 20.77
N ASP A 238 -1.80 -10.44 19.51
CA ASP A 238 -2.86 -11.15 18.79
C ASP A 238 -2.47 -12.62 18.51
N ASP A 239 -3.35 -13.37 17.85
CA ASP A 239 -3.10 -14.78 17.46
C ASP A 239 -1.85 -14.93 16.56
N SER A 240 -1.40 -13.87 15.88
CA SER A 240 -0.17 -13.86 15.07
C SER A 240 1.10 -13.53 15.87
N GLY A 241 0.96 -13.23 17.17
CA GLY A 241 2.06 -12.83 18.04
C GLY A 241 2.36 -11.32 18.01
N ARG A 242 1.56 -10.49 17.33
CA ARG A 242 1.82 -9.05 17.15
C ARG A 242 1.13 -8.24 18.23
N PRO A 243 1.81 -7.25 18.84
CA PRO A 243 1.19 -6.43 19.87
C PRO A 243 0.11 -5.53 19.27
N HIS A 244 -1.03 -5.42 19.95
CA HIS A 244 -2.05 -4.43 19.57
C HIS A 244 -1.61 -2.99 19.87
N GLY A 245 -0.74 -2.82 20.86
CA GLY A 245 -0.30 -1.51 21.31
C GLY A 245 1.07 -1.50 21.97
N VAL A 246 1.52 -0.30 22.32
CA VAL A 246 2.68 -0.05 23.16
C VAL A 246 2.23 0.73 24.38
N ARG A 247 2.51 0.20 25.56
CA ARG A 247 2.32 0.89 26.83
C ARG A 247 3.56 1.72 27.12
N LEU A 248 3.38 3.02 27.20
CA LEU A 248 4.40 4.02 27.53
C LEU A 248 4.12 4.53 28.94
N SER A 249 5.08 4.38 29.84
CA SER A 249 4.95 4.77 31.25
C SER A 249 6.00 5.83 31.61
N GLY A 250 5.53 7.03 31.90
CA GLY A 250 6.30 8.13 32.50
C GLY A 250 5.63 8.59 33.80
N ALA A 251 5.51 9.91 34.00
CA ALA A 251 4.66 10.49 35.05
C ALA A 251 3.17 10.14 34.84
N GLN A 252 2.78 9.86 33.60
CA GLN A 252 1.51 9.26 33.21
C GLN A 252 1.76 7.99 32.40
N THR A 253 0.83 7.03 32.47
CA THR A 253 0.86 5.83 31.63
C THR A 253 -0.21 5.89 30.56
N VAL A 254 0.18 5.67 29.31
CA VAL A 254 -0.71 5.62 28.16
C VAL A 254 -0.43 4.37 27.34
N THR A 255 -1.48 3.77 26.77
CA THR A 255 -1.34 2.74 25.74
C THR A 255 -1.66 3.37 24.39
N VAL A 256 -0.75 3.23 23.43
CA VAL A 256 -0.91 3.72 22.06
C VAL A 256 -1.02 2.53 21.10
N PRO A 257 -1.88 2.57 20.08
CA PRO A 257 -1.89 1.55 19.04
C PRO A 257 -0.50 1.41 18.39
N VAL A 258 -0.07 0.19 18.08
CA VAL A 258 1.29 -0.03 17.54
C VAL A 258 1.48 0.66 16.17
N ALA A 259 0.41 0.75 15.37
CA ALA A 259 0.42 1.47 14.11
C ALA A 259 0.64 2.97 14.29
N GLU A 260 0.09 3.56 15.36
CA GLU A 260 0.35 4.96 15.73
C GLU A 260 1.78 5.14 16.24
N PHE A 261 2.26 4.24 17.10
CA PHE A 261 3.65 4.23 17.57
C PHE A 261 4.64 4.24 16.40
N ARG A 262 4.43 3.33 15.44
CA ARG A 262 5.24 3.24 14.22
C ARG A 262 5.15 4.51 13.37
N ARG A 263 3.96 5.05 13.16
CA ARG A 263 3.76 6.26 12.34
C ARG A 263 4.46 7.46 12.95
N ALA A 264 4.36 7.65 14.26
CA ALA A 264 4.95 8.79 14.96
C ALA A 264 6.49 8.75 14.98
N LEU A 265 7.09 7.56 15.12
CA LEU A 265 8.55 7.40 15.16
C LEU A 265 9.20 7.14 13.79
N GLY A 266 8.38 6.88 12.78
CA GLY A 266 8.79 6.65 11.39
C GLY A 266 9.10 5.18 11.08
N ALA A 267 8.81 4.79 9.84
CA ALA A 267 8.93 3.42 9.34
C ALA A 267 10.37 2.89 9.27
N GLU A 268 11.40 3.74 9.24
CA GLU A 268 12.80 3.28 9.27
C GLU A 268 13.29 2.98 10.69
N THR A 269 12.69 3.61 11.70
CA THR A 269 12.96 3.34 13.12
C THR A 269 12.16 2.13 13.59
N VAL A 270 10.85 2.14 13.31
CA VAL A 270 9.93 1.06 13.69
C VAL A 270 9.50 0.36 12.40
N ARG A 271 10.29 -0.64 12.00
CA ARG A 271 10.19 -1.24 10.65
C ARG A 271 8.85 -1.93 10.39
N SER A 272 8.21 -2.45 11.43
CA SER A 272 6.92 -3.14 11.34
C SER A 272 6.05 -2.89 12.56
N THR A 273 4.81 -3.35 12.49
CA THR A 273 3.89 -3.44 13.64
C THR A 273 4.24 -4.57 14.61
N TRP A 274 5.21 -5.44 14.28
CA TRP A 274 5.62 -6.52 15.16
C TRP A 274 6.78 -6.10 16.06
N VAL A 275 6.47 -5.25 17.03
CA VAL A 275 7.43 -4.87 18.09
C VAL A 275 7.46 -5.99 19.13
N ARG A 276 8.63 -6.61 19.32
CA ARG A 276 8.80 -7.77 20.20
C ARG A 276 9.28 -7.37 21.59
N SER A 277 10.15 -6.38 21.67
CA SER A 277 10.64 -5.86 22.95
C SER A 277 10.95 -4.38 22.85
N LEU A 278 10.83 -3.70 24.00
CA LEU A 278 11.13 -2.31 24.18
C LEU A 278 11.89 -2.16 25.50
N ARG A 279 12.99 -1.39 25.50
CA ARG A 279 13.77 -1.13 26.70
C ARG A 279 14.27 0.30 26.70
N VAL A 280 13.95 1.06 27.74
CA VAL A 280 14.58 2.36 27.99
C VAL A 280 15.97 2.11 28.57
N ASP A 281 17.00 2.62 27.90
CA ASP A 281 18.36 2.65 28.40
C ASP A 281 18.71 4.09 28.79
N ALA A 282 18.62 4.34 30.09
CA ALA A 282 19.00 5.61 30.72
C ALA A 282 20.42 5.60 31.30
N SER A 283 21.20 4.52 31.09
CA SER A 283 22.56 4.40 31.61
C SER A 283 23.57 5.24 30.83
N GLN A 284 23.22 5.61 29.60
CA GLN A 284 24.06 6.38 28.68
C GLN A 284 23.88 7.88 28.90
N ALA A 285 24.92 8.67 28.60
CA ALA A 285 24.86 10.14 28.66
C ALA A 285 23.72 10.73 27.79
N ALA A 286 23.38 10.03 26.70
CA ALA A 286 22.19 10.30 25.88
C ALA A 286 21.24 9.09 25.98
N PRO A 287 20.15 9.17 26.77
CA PRO A 287 19.20 8.08 26.94
C PRO A 287 18.55 7.65 25.62
N ARG A 288 18.30 6.35 25.48
CA ARG A 288 17.74 5.74 24.26
C ARG A 288 16.60 4.79 24.58
N LEU A 289 15.73 4.60 23.60
CA LEU A 289 14.79 3.49 23.56
C LEU A 289 15.32 2.45 22.57
N LEU A 290 15.63 1.26 23.08
CA LEU A 290 15.94 0.08 22.27
C LEU A 290 14.63 -0.58 21.86
N ILE A 291 14.55 -0.93 20.58
CA ILE A 291 13.37 -1.54 19.96
C ILE A 291 13.85 -2.79 19.22
N GLU A 292 13.34 -3.95 19.63
CA GLU A 292 13.49 -5.17 18.86
C GLU A 292 12.17 -5.51 18.20
N GLY A 293 12.22 -5.89 16.94
CA GLY A 293 11.03 -6.23 16.20
C GLY A 293 11.30 -7.21 15.07
N SER A 294 10.28 -7.43 14.25
CA SER A 294 10.31 -8.46 13.23
C SER A 294 9.53 -8.10 11.98
N GLY A 295 10.09 -8.38 10.82
CA GLY A 295 9.48 -8.00 9.56
C GLY A 295 9.62 -6.51 9.24
N ARG A 296 9.06 -6.12 8.09
CA ARG A 296 9.01 -4.76 7.57
C ARG A 296 7.65 -4.53 6.90
N GLY A 297 6.94 -3.50 7.36
CA GLY A 297 5.58 -3.16 6.92
C GLY A 297 4.50 -3.66 7.88
N HIS A 298 3.25 -3.68 7.41
CA HIS A 298 2.08 -4.00 8.24
C HIS A 298 1.90 -5.50 8.49
N GLY A 299 2.43 -6.37 7.62
CA GLY A 299 2.36 -7.83 7.78
C GLY A 299 1.07 -8.48 7.29
N VAL A 300 -0.02 -7.73 7.07
CA VAL A 300 -1.27 -8.26 6.46
C VAL A 300 -1.06 -8.72 5.01
N GLY A 301 -1.59 -9.89 4.66
CA GLY A 301 -1.62 -10.41 3.29
C GLY A 301 -0.29 -10.98 2.81
N LEU A 302 0.11 -10.68 1.57
CA LEU A 302 1.29 -11.27 0.94
C LEU A 302 2.61 -10.71 1.52
N CYS A 303 3.49 -11.61 1.95
CA CYS A 303 4.87 -11.29 2.31
C CYS A 303 5.74 -11.30 1.05
N GLN A 304 6.29 -10.16 0.62
CA GLN A 304 7.08 -10.05 -0.62
C GLN A 304 8.33 -10.94 -0.58
N TRP A 305 9.09 -10.89 0.53
CA TRP A 305 10.26 -11.76 0.71
C TRP A 305 9.89 -13.24 0.84
N GLY A 306 8.79 -13.55 1.54
CA GLY A 306 8.30 -14.93 1.64
C GLY A 306 7.88 -15.47 0.28
N ALA A 307 7.15 -14.69 -0.53
CA ALA A 307 6.78 -15.04 -1.90
C ALA A 307 8.02 -15.25 -2.80
N ARG A 308 9.05 -14.41 -2.67
CA ARG A 308 10.33 -14.60 -3.37
C ARG A 308 10.94 -15.96 -3.04
N TYR A 309 11.12 -16.29 -1.76
CA TYR A 309 11.77 -17.53 -1.36
C TYR A 309 10.91 -18.77 -1.62
N PHE A 310 9.60 -18.65 -1.52
CA PHE A 310 8.68 -19.71 -1.89
C PHE A 310 8.79 -20.01 -3.40
N ALA A 311 8.84 -18.97 -4.24
CA ALA A 311 9.11 -19.11 -5.67
C ALA A 311 10.51 -19.69 -5.96
N SER A 312 11.54 -19.28 -5.21
CA SER A 312 12.89 -19.86 -5.33
C SER A 312 12.93 -21.35 -4.99
N ALA A 313 12.01 -21.83 -4.16
CA ALA A 313 11.83 -23.24 -3.85
C ALA A 313 10.97 -24.00 -4.89
N GLY A 314 10.57 -23.33 -5.98
CA GLY A 314 9.83 -23.93 -7.10
C GLY A 314 8.32 -23.69 -7.09
N ALA A 315 7.78 -22.96 -6.12
CA ALA A 315 6.35 -22.68 -6.07
C ALA A 315 5.89 -21.78 -7.23
N SER A 316 4.73 -22.11 -7.78
CA SER A 316 4.02 -21.31 -8.76
C SER A 316 3.36 -20.08 -8.12
N ALA A 317 3.00 -19.10 -8.95
CA ALA A 317 2.25 -17.94 -8.48
C ALA A 317 0.91 -18.34 -7.81
N ALA A 318 0.25 -19.38 -8.31
CA ALA A 318 -1.01 -19.86 -7.74
C ALA A 318 -0.82 -20.44 -6.33
N GLU A 319 0.23 -21.24 -6.10
CA GLU A 319 0.56 -21.80 -4.79
C GLU A 319 0.93 -20.69 -3.79
N ILE A 320 1.70 -19.70 -4.23
CA ILE A 320 2.06 -18.53 -3.42
C ILE A 320 0.79 -17.78 -2.98
N LEU A 321 -0.13 -17.49 -3.91
CA LEU A 321 -1.34 -16.75 -3.61
C LEU A 321 -2.32 -17.55 -2.74
N ALA A 322 -2.47 -18.86 -3.00
CA ALA A 322 -3.29 -19.75 -2.18
C ALA A 322 -2.78 -19.84 -0.74
N PHE A 323 -1.46 -19.74 -0.54
CA PHE A 323 -0.85 -19.69 0.78
C PHE A 323 -1.15 -18.38 1.53
N TYR A 324 -0.97 -17.23 0.89
CA TYR A 324 -1.16 -15.92 1.56
C TYR A 324 -2.62 -15.46 1.66
N PHE A 325 -3.49 -15.96 0.80
CA PHE A 325 -4.91 -15.59 0.74
C PHE A 325 -5.79 -16.86 0.66
N PRO A 326 -5.77 -17.72 1.70
CA PRO A 326 -6.46 -19.00 1.68
C PRO A 326 -7.97 -18.84 1.47
N GLY A 327 -8.55 -19.60 0.55
CA GLY A 327 -9.98 -19.53 0.23
C GLY A 327 -10.37 -18.44 -0.79
N THR A 328 -9.39 -17.69 -1.31
CA THR A 328 -9.58 -16.89 -2.52
C THR A 328 -9.30 -17.72 -3.78
N ALA A 329 -9.77 -17.25 -4.93
CA ALA A 329 -9.51 -17.90 -6.22
C ALA A 329 -8.89 -16.91 -7.20
N VAL A 330 -7.93 -17.37 -8.00
CA VAL A 330 -7.45 -16.58 -9.14
C VAL A 330 -8.45 -16.72 -10.29
N SER A 331 -8.97 -15.61 -10.80
CA SER A 331 -9.84 -15.59 -11.98
C SER A 331 -9.59 -14.39 -12.88
N GLY A 332 -10.18 -14.40 -14.07
CA GLY A 332 -9.98 -13.37 -15.10
C GLY A 332 -8.80 -13.71 -16.00
N GLY A 333 -8.94 -13.40 -17.29
CA GLY A 333 -8.05 -13.82 -18.36
C GLY A 333 -8.83 -13.98 -19.66
#